data_AF-B5IP52-F1
#
_entry.id   AF-B5IP52-F1
#
_cell.length_a   1.000
_cell.length_b   1.000
_cell.length_c   1.000
_cell.angle_alpha   90.00
_cell.angle_beta   90.00
_cell.angle_gamma   90.00
#
_symmetry.space_group_name_H-M   'P 1'
#
loop_
_entity.id
_entity.type
_entity.pdbx_description
1 polymer ?
#
loop_
_entity_poly.entity_id
_entity_poly.type
_entity_poly.pdbx_seq_one_letter_code
_entity_poly.pdbx_strand_id
1 'polypeptide(L)'
;MNTTTLSNTTTPTNAPSSASAVQDNRPMKLREADEQLRQAILNKKEAQIEAWSQQIDQVQQALDSAADSVRTATELRLAELTQARDQAQAQLEQLQQATQESWESLLRKSDDVFQTLAQRFHDFAMQQR
;
A
#
# COMPACT_ATOMS: atom_id res chain seq x y z
N MET A 1 1.27 -34.77 -73.01
CA MET A 1 1.45 -34.86 -71.56
C MET A 1 1.31 -33.45 -70.98
N ASN A 2 0.38 -33.28 -70.03
CA ASN A 2 0.29 -32.28 -68.94
C ASN A 2 0.16 -30.79 -69.29
N THR A 3 -0.42 -29.87 -68.51
CA THR A 3 -1.55 -29.71 -67.53
C THR A 3 -1.51 -28.21 -67.12
N THR A 4 -2.58 -27.70 -66.48
CA THR A 4 -2.60 -26.55 -65.52
C THR A 4 -2.92 -25.17 -66.15
N THR A 5 -4.08 -24.51 -65.99
CA THR A 5 -4.95 -24.03 -64.86
C THR A 5 -4.71 -22.55 -64.48
N LEU A 6 -5.67 -21.71 -64.90
CA LEU A 6 -6.37 -20.54 -64.31
C LEU A 6 -5.81 -19.73 -63.11
N SER A 7 -5.91 -18.39 -63.31
CA SER A 7 -6.37 -17.31 -62.41
C SER A 7 -5.40 -16.61 -61.44
N ASN A 8 -5.13 -15.33 -61.73
CA ASN A 8 -4.49 -14.35 -60.85
C ASN A 8 -5.48 -13.70 -59.87
N THR A 9 -5.02 -13.49 -58.65
CA THR A 9 -5.76 -13.06 -57.45
C THR A 9 -5.50 -11.58 -57.09
N THR A 10 -6.61 -10.84 -56.92
CA THR A 10 -6.96 -9.79 -55.93
C THR A 10 -6.08 -8.54 -55.67
N THR A 11 -6.77 -7.40 -55.84
CA THR A 11 -6.59 -5.97 -55.48
C THR A 11 -6.10 -5.69 -54.03
N PRO A 12 -5.39 -4.57 -53.77
CA PRO A 12 -4.67 -4.30 -52.51
C PRO A 12 -5.57 -3.89 -51.33
N THR A 13 -5.32 -4.49 -50.16
CA THR A 13 -5.90 -4.08 -48.87
C THR A 13 -5.08 -2.97 -48.24
N ASN A 14 -5.76 -1.84 -48.06
CA ASN A 14 -5.36 -0.63 -47.37
C ASN A 14 -5.00 -0.93 -45.90
N ALA A 15 -3.77 -0.61 -45.47
CA ALA A 15 -3.45 -0.42 -44.06
C ALA A 15 -4.00 0.93 -43.60
N PRO A 16 -4.40 1.08 -42.33
CA PRO A 16 -3.46 1.75 -41.43
C PRO A 16 -3.44 1.20 -39.99
N SER A 17 -2.28 1.37 -39.37
CA SER A 17 -2.08 1.56 -37.93
C SER A 17 -2.35 0.38 -37.00
N SER A 18 -1.49 -0.64 -37.08
CA SER A 18 -1.01 -1.31 -35.87
C SER A 18 -0.16 -0.31 -35.08
N ALA A 19 -0.81 0.65 -34.41
CA ALA A 19 -0.18 1.33 -33.30
C ALA A 19 0.15 0.23 -32.30
N SER A 20 1.44 -0.05 -32.20
CA SER A 20 2.03 -1.05 -31.34
C SER A 20 1.39 -0.97 -29.96
N ALA A 21 0.42 -1.85 -29.71
CA ALA A 21 0.21 -2.38 -28.38
C ALA A 21 1.60 -2.87 -27.98
N VAL A 22 2.29 -2.10 -27.16
CA VAL A 22 3.46 -2.55 -26.43
C VAL A 22 2.93 -3.68 -25.57
N GLN A 23 2.91 -4.86 -26.18
CA GLN A 23 2.58 -6.12 -25.55
C GLN A 23 3.67 -6.27 -24.51
N ASP A 24 3.34 -5.89 -23.28
CA ASP A 24 4.17 -6.05 -22.10
C ASP A 24 4.39 -7.56 -21.96
N ASN A 25 5.42 -8.05 -22.66
CA ASN A 25 5.78 -9.46 -22.79
C ASN A 25 6.67 -9.85 -21.60
N ARG A 26 6.34 -9.36 -20.40
CA ARG A 26 7.01 -9.77 -19.17
C ARG A 26 6.57 -11.20 -18.84
N PRO A 27 7.50 -12.09 -18.48
CA PRO A 27 7.16 -13.47 -18.14
C PRO A 27 6.15 -13.47 -16.98
N MET A 28 5.06 -14.25 -17.10
CA MET A 28 3.97 -14.38 -16.10
C MET A 28 4.48 -14.45 -14.65
N LYS A 29 5.57 -15.19 -14.43
CA LYS A 29 6.24 -15.35 -13.13
C LYS A 29 6.70 -14.04 -12.48
N LEU A 30 7.07 -13.02 -13.27
CA LEU A 30 7.53 -11.74 -12.75
C LEU A 30 6.36 -10.89 -12.22
N ARG A 31 5.17 -11.03 -12.82
CA ARG A 31 3.96 -10.32 -12.37
C ARG A 31 3.44 -10.91 -11.07
N GLU A 32 3.39 -12.24 -10.98
CA GLU A 32 2.97 -12.95 -9.76
C GLU A 32 3.88 -12.62 -8.57
N ALA A 33 5.20 -12.55 -8.78
CA ALA A 33 6.15 -12.19 -7.73
C ALA A 33 5.98 -10.73 -7.24
N ASP A 34 5.68 -9.80 -8.14
CA ASP A 34 5.45 -8.40 -7.81
C ASP A 34 4.15 -8.22 -7.02
N GLU A 35 3.08 -8.92 -7.43
CA GLU A 35 1.80 -8.94 -6.71
C GLU A 35 1.92 -9.56 -5.31
N GLN A 36 2.66 -10.66 -5.17
CA GLN A 36 2.94 -11.27 -3.87
C GLN A 36 3.74 -10.35 -2.95
N LEU A 37 4.74 -9.65 -3.48
CA LEU A 37 5.52 -8.68 -2.71
C LEU A 37 4.62 -7.53 -2.20
N ARG A 38 3.74 -7.01 -3.05
CA ARG A 38 2.78 -5.96 -2.66
C ARG A 38 1.85 -6.42 -1.55
N GLN A 39 1.27 -7.60 -1.70
CA GLN A 39 0.41 -8.18 -0.67
C GLN A 39 1.17 -8.40 0.65
N ALA A 40 2.42 -8.88 0.59
CA ALA A 40 3.25 -9.03 1.78
C ALA A 40 3.52 -7.68 2.47
N ILE A 41 3.79 -6.62 1.71
CA ILE A 41 3.97 -5.26 2.24
C ILE A 41 2.68 -4.74 2.89
N LEU A 42 1.53 -4.93 2.22
CA LEU A 42 0.22 -4.56 2.76
C LEU A 42 -0.07 -5.27 4.09
N ASN A 43 0.03 -6.60 4.10
CA ASN A 43 -0.20 -7.42 5.30
C ASN A 43 0.73 -7.00 6.44
N LYS A 44 2.01 -6.72 6.15
CA LYS A 44 2.96 -6.25 7.15
C LYS A 44 2.58 -4.87 7.72
N LYS A 45 2.06 -3.97 6.89
CA LYS A 45 1.60 -2.64 7.33
C LYS A 45 0.29 -2.72 8.12
N GLU A 46 -0.64 -3.56 7.68
CA GLU A 46 -1.88 -3.84 8.39
C GLU A 46 -1.60 -4.38 9.80
N ALA A 47 -0.73 -5.39 9.93
CA ALA A 47 -0.32 -5.94 11.21
C ALA A 47 0.36 -4.91 12.14
N GLN A 48 1.12 -3.96 11.57
CA GLN A 48 1.70 -2.86 12.36
C GLN A 48 0.63 -1.91 12.90
N ILE A 49 -0.35 -1.53 12.07
CA ILE A 49 -1.48 -0.70 12.50
C ILE A 49 -2.30 -1.41 13.59
N GLU A 50 -2.53 -2.70 13.45
CA GLU A 50 -3.24 -3.49 14.45
C GLU A 50 -2.48 -3.52 15.78
N ALA A 51 -1.18 -3.78 15.75
CA ALA A 51 -0.33 -3.77 16.95
C ALA A 51 -0.33 -2.40 17.67
N TRP A 52 -0.30 -1.31 16.89
CA TRP A 52 -0.43 0.05 17.43
C TRP A 52 -1.81 0.32 18.01
N SER A 53 -2.86 -0.15 17.34
CA SER A 53 -4.24 -0.01 17.82
C SER A 53 -4.42 -0.71 19.16
N GLN A 54 -3.86 -1.91 19.33
CA GLN A 54 -3.88 -2.61 20.62
C GLN A 54 -3.11 -1.86 21.72
N GLN A 55 -1.97 -1.24 21.41
CA GLN A 55 -1.24 -0.43 22.39
C GLN A 55 -2.01 0.84 22.79
N ILE A 56 -2.64 1.52 21.83
CA ILE A 56 -3.53 2.67 22.11
C ILE A 56 -4.66 2.25 23.06
N ASP A 57 -5.29 1.10 22.81
CA ASP A 57 -6.36 0.58 23.66
C ASP A 57 -5.86 0.30 25.09
N GLN A 58 -4.69 -0.33 25.23
CA GLN A 58 -4.07 -0.57 26.55
C GLN A 58 -3.77 0.73 27.29
N VAL A 59 -3.25 1.75 26.60
CA VAL A 59 -3.00 3.07 27.21
C VAL A 59 -4.31 3.72 27.62
N GLN A 60 -5.35 3.64 26.79
CA GLN A 60 -6.66 4.20 27.10
C GLN A 60 -7.28 3.54 28.34
N GLN A 61 -7.18 2.22 28.46
CA GLN A 61 -7.62 1.47 29.64
C GLN A 61 -6.82 1.86 30.89
N ALA A 62 -5.49 1.99 30.76
CA ALA A 62 -4.64 2.43 31.87
C ALA A 62 -4.98 3.86 32.34
N LEU A 63 -5.39 4.72 31.40
CA LEU A 63 -5.80 6.10 31.69
C LEU A 63 -7.05 6.20 32.54
N ASP A 64 -8.00 5.30 32.33
CA ASP A 64 -9.26 5.31 33.08
C ASP A 64 -9.02 5.10 34.58
N SER A 65 -7.94 4.40 34.94
CA SER A 65 -7.51 4.15 36.32
C SER A 65 -6.45 5.14 36.84
N ALA A 66 -6.00 6.11 36.02
CA ALA A 66 -4.91 7.02 36.37
C ALA A 66 -5.39 8.28 37.12
N ALA A 67 -4.49 8.89 37.89
CA ALA A 67 -4.74 10.17 38.56
C ALA A 67 -4.91 11.33 37.56
N ASP A 68 -5.70 12.33 37.91
CA ASP A 68 -6.14 13.46 37.04
C ASP A 68 -4.98 14.18 36.31
N SER A 69 -3.86 14.42 37.00
CA SER A 69 -2.68 15.08 36.41
C SER A 69 -1.96 14.21 35.37
N VAL A 70 -1.97 12.89 35.54
CA VAL A 70 -1.42 11.93 34.56
C VAL A 70 -2.40 11.75 33.41
N ARG A 71 -3.70 11.77 33.71
CA ARG A 71 -4.78 11.66 32.73
C ARG A 71 -4.66 12.74 31.65
N THR A 72 -4.64 14.02 32.03
CA THR A 72 -4.61 15.14 31.07
C THR A 72 -3.42 15.08 30.10
N ALA A 73 -2.20 14.83 30.63
CA ALA A 73 -0.99 14.77 29.80
C ALA A 73 -0.99 13.56 28.86
N THR A 74 -1.55 12.44 29.32
CA THR A 74 -1.59 11.20 28.53
C THR A 74 -2.75 11.19 27.55
N GLU A 75 -3.87 11.87 27.83
CA GLU A 75 -5.01 12.04 26.91
C GLU A 75 -4.59 12.78 25.64
N LEU A 76 -3.81 13.86 25.78
CA LEU A 76 -3.29 14.59 24.63
C LEU A 76 -2.45 13.68 23.72
N ARG A 77 -1.56 12.89 24.32
CA ARG A 77 -0.70 11.96 23.58
C ARG A 77 -1.47 10.80 22.97
N LEU A 78 -2.46 10.29 23.69
CA LEU A 78 -3.35 9.25 23.20
C LEU A 78 -4.12 9.74 21.97
N ALA A 79 -4.59 10.99 21.98
CA ALA A 79 -5.23 11.61 20.82
C ALA A 79 -4.26 11.73 19.64
N GLU A 80 -3.01 12.14 19.88
CA GLU A 80 -1.98 12.20 18.84
C GLU A 80 -1.63 10.82 18.25
N LEU A 81 -1.49 9.78 19.08
CA LEU A 81 -1.24 8.41 18.65
C LEU A 81 -2.43 7.88 17.85
N THR A 82 -3.66 8.13 18.32
CA THR A 82 -4.89 7.74 17.62
C THR A 82 -4.96 8.40 16.24
N GLN A 83 -4.75 9.72 16.17
CA GLN A 83 -4.75 10.46 14.90
C GLN A 83 -3.70 9.92 13.93
N ALA A 84 -2.48 9.64 14.41
CA ALA A 84 -1.41 9.13 13.56
C ALA A 84 -1.69 7.69 13.10
N ARG A 85 -2.34 6.85 13.92
CA ARG A 85 -2.86 5.53 13.53
C ARG A 85 -3.92 5.65 12.44
N ASP A 86 -4.89 6.55 12.58
CA ASP A 86 -5.91 6.80 11.56
C ASP A 86 -5.29 7.28 10.24
N GLN A 87 -4.26 8.13 10.30
CA GLN A 87 -3.51 8.54 9.11
C GLN A 87 -2.78 7.36 8.45
N ALA A 88 -2.15 6.48 9.23
CA ALA A 88 -1.50 5.28 8.70
C ALA A 88 -2.50 4.33 8.05
N GLN A 89 -3.69 4.18 8.63
CA GLN A 89 -4.79 3.38 8.09
C GLN A 89 -5.31 3.95 6.77
N ALA A 90 -5.55 5.26 6.70
CA ALA A 90 -5.94 5.91 5.45
C ALA A 90 -4.86 5.76 4.35
N GLN A 91 -3.57 5.85 4.71
CA GLN A 91 -2.48 5.59 3.77
C GLN A 91 -2.43 4.12 3.31
N LEU A 92 -2.74 3.17 4.18
CA LEU A 92 -2.83 1.75 3.81
C LEU A 92 -3.96 1.52 2.81
N GLU A 93 -5.13 2.12 3.02
CA GLU A 93 -6.26 2.04 2.09
C GLU A 93 -5.92 2.67 0.72
N GLN A 94 -5.25 3.82 0.72
CA GLN A 94 -4.74 4.44 -0.50
C GLN A 94 -3.72 3.53 -1.20
N LEU A 95 -2.88 2.83 -0.43
CA LEU A 95 -1.95 1.85 -0.97
C LEU A 95 -2.72 0.70 -1.62
N GLN A 96 -3.69 0.10 -0.93
CA GLN A 96 -4.49 -1.02 -1.47
C GLN A 96 -5.20 -0.68 -2.79
N GLN A 97 -5.64 0.57 -2.95
CA GLN A 97 -6.30 1.06 -4.16
C GLN A 97 -5.31 1.56 -5.24
N ALA A 98 -4.01 1.62 -4.92
CA ALA A 98 -3.02 2.18 -5.83
C ALA A 98 -2.78 1.29 -7.05
N THR A 99 -2.63 1.93 -8.21
CA THR A 99 -2.17 1.25 -9.42
C THR A 99 -0.67 0.95 -9.35
N GLN A 100 -0.20 0.01 -10.17
CA GLN A 100 1.20 -0.40 -10.27
C GLN A 100 2.17 0.78 -10.46
N GLU A 101 1.76 1.81 -11.21
CA GLU A 101 2.55 3.02 -11.46
C GLU A 101 2.63 3.97 -10.26
N SER A 102 1.58 4.06 -9.45
CA SER A 102 1.52 4.95 -8.28
C SER A 102 1.94 4.26 -6.98
N TRP A 103 1.99 2.92 -6.98
CA TRP A 103 2.25 2.08 -5.82
C TRP A 103 3.54 2.47 -5.10
N GLU A 104 4.65 2.58 -5.84
CA GLU A 104 5.97 2.81 -5.24
C GLU A 104 6.06 4.21 -4.60
N SER A 105 5.44 5.21 -5.23
CA SER A 105 5.36 6.57 -4.70
C SER A 105 4.49 6.64 -3.45
N LEU A 106 3.33 5.98 -3.46
CA LEU A 106 2.43 5.92 -2.30
C LEU A 106 3.04 5.08 -1.17
N LEU A 107 3.80 4.04 -1.51
CA LEU A 107 4.49 3.19 -0.54
C LEU A 107 5.52 4.01 0.24
N ARG A 108 6.30 4.83 -0.46
CA ARG A 108 7.29 5.71 0.17
C ARG A 108 6.63 6.76 1.07
N LYS A 109 5.49 7.33 0.66
CA LYS A 109 4.71 8.26 1.51
C LYS A 109 4.13 7.56 2.73
N SER A 110 3.58 6.36 2.54
CA SER A 110 3.09 5.52 3.63
C SER A 110 4.23 5.18 4.59
N ASP A 111 5.44 4.88 4.09
CA ASP A 111 6.58 4.58 4.97
C ASP A 111 6.91 5.74 5.92
N ASP A 112 6.90 6.98 5.42
CA ASP A 112 7.13 8.18 6.23
C ASP A 112 6.09 8.34 7.36
N VAL A 113 4.81 8.11 7.05
CA VAL A 113 3.72 8.14 8.04
C VAL A 113 3.90 7.04 9.08
N PHE A 114 4.25 5.83 8.65
CA PHE A 114 4.47 4.69 9.54
C PHE A 114 5.71 4.90 10.43
N GLN A 115 6.80 5.45 9.89
CA GLN A 115 7.99 5.80 10.67
C GLN A 115 7.69 6.88 11.70
N THR A 116 6.94 7.91 11.30
CA THR A 116 6.49 8.96 12.22
C THR A 116 5.64 8.38 13.36
N LEU A 117 4.72 7.47 13.05
CA LEU A 117 3.91 6.77 14.05
C LEU A 117 4.76 5.90 14.99
N ALA A 118 5.68 5.12 14.43
CA ALA A 118 6.61 4.30 15.21
C ALA A 118 7.45 5.16 16.17
N GLN A 119 7.95 6.31 15.70
CA GLN A 119 8.72 7.24 16.50
C GLN A 119 7.88 7.83 17.65
N ARG A 120 6.62 8.20 17.39
CA ARG A 120 5.69 8.71 18.42
C ARG A 120 5.41 7.65 19.50
N PHE A 121 5.19 6.40 19.10
CA PHE A 121 5.04 5.29 20.05
C PHE A 121 6.31 5.05 20.87
N HIS A 122 7.48 5.12 20.24
CA HIS A 122 8.75 4.96 20.94
C HIS A 122 8.96 6.06 21.99
N ASP A 123 8.70 7.32 21.64
CA ASP A 123 8.82 8.46 22.57
C ASP A 123 7.84 8.31 23.74
N PHE A 124 6.60 7.92 23.44
CA PHE A 124 5.59 7.61 24.45
C PHE A 124 6.04 6.51 25.42
N ALA A 125 6.55 5.39 24.89
CA ALA A 125 7.01 4.27 25.71
C ALA A 125 8.23 4.64 26.57
N MET A 126 9.14 5.47 26.06
CA MET A 126 10.32 5.93 26.79
C MET A 126 10.00 6.90 27.94
N GLN A 127 8.92 7.67 27.82
CA GLN A 127 8.48 8.61 28.87
C GLN A 127 7.58 7.97 29.94
N GLN A 128 7.09 6.76 29.72
CA GLN A 128 6.38 5.94 30.72
C GLN A 128 7.34 5.17 31.64
N ARG A 129 8.66 5.31 31.47
CA ARG A 129 9.71 4.64 32.24
C ARG A 129 10.30 5.54 33.32
#